data_AF-A0A1V4BSG5-F1
#
_entry.id   AF-A0A1V4BSG5-F1
#
_cell.length_a   1.000
_cell.length_b   1.000
_cell.length_c   1.000
_cell.angle_alpha   90.00
_cell.angle_beta   90.00
_cell.angle_gamma   90.00
#
_symmetry.space_group_name_H-M   'P 1'
#
loop_
_entity.id
_entity.type
_entity.pdbx_description
1 polymer ?
#
loop_
_entity_poly.entity_id
_entity_poly.type
_entity_poly.pdbx_seq_one_letter_code
_entity_poly.pdbx_strand_id
1 'polypeptide(L)' 'MGYGFLSTGKSSYNRRELKQFLEISKINCFAIDCDTAEYCSRVYYYLRKNGNPIATNDMWIAATALQYNLA' A
#
# COMPACT_ATOMS: atom_id res chain seq x y z
N MET A 1 7.55 -15.98 11.73
CA MET A 1 7.55 -14.51 11.82
C MET A 1 6.16 -14.02 11.44
N GLY A 2 5.35 -13.61 12.43
CA GLY A 2 3.95 -13.27 12.20
C GLY A 2 3.80 -11.80 11.84
N TYR A 3 3.63 -11.49 10.56
CA TYR A 3 3.42 -10.12 10.08
C TYR A 3 1.92 -9.75 10.17
N GLY A 4 1.63 -8.58 10.73
CA GLY A 4 0.29 -7.99 10.74
C GLY A 4 -0.74 -8.70 11.61
N PHE A 5 -2.02 -8.34 11.43
CA PHE A 5 -3.20 -8.69 12.23
C PHE A 5 -3.30 -10.14 12.70
N LEU A 6 -2.61 -11.07 12.05
CA LEU A 6 -2.64 -12.50 12.31
C LEU A 6 -1.80 -12.95 13.53
N SER A 7 -0.87 -12.13 14.02
CA SER A 7 0.12 -12.56 15.02
C SER A 7 -0.12 -12.07 16.45
N THR A 8 -1.18 -11.32 16.69
CA THR A 8 -1.50 -10.80 18.03
C THR A 8 -2.84 -11.34 18.51
N GLY A 9 -2.96 -11.65 19.81
CA GLY A 9 -4.23 -12.06 20.45
C GLY A 9 -5.37 -11.02 20.35
N LYS A 10 -5.11 -9.89 19.69
CA LYS A 10 -6.05 -8.80 19.36
C LYS A 10 -6.48 -8.81 17.89
N SER A 11 -6.23 -9.89 17.13
CA SER A 11 -6.59 -9.98 15.70
C SER A 11 -8.04 -9.59 15.40
N SER A 12 -8.98 -10.04 16.23
CA SER A 12 -10.41 -9.73 16.13
C SER A 12 -10.70 -8.25 16.39
N TYR A 13 -10.11 -7.68 17.45
CA TYR A 13 -10.23 -6.26 17.78
C TYR A 13 -9.68 -5.40 16.64
N ASN A 14 -8.46 -5.67 16.20
CA ASN A 14 -7.83 -4.91 15.12
C ASN A 14 -8.70 -4.98 13.85
N ARG A 15 -9.20 -6.17 13.47
CA ARG A 15 -10.07 -6.32 12.28
C ARG A 15 -11.33 -5.48 12.39
N ARG A 16 -11.94 -5.41 13.58
CA ARG A 16 -13.12 -4.57 13.82
C ARG A 16 -12.80 -3.09 13.64
N GLU A 17 -11.72 -2.61 14.24
CA GLU A 17 -11.27 -1.21 14.11
C GLU A 17 -10.99 -0.86 12.64
N LEU A 18 -10.30 -1.76 11.91
CA LEU A 18 -10.03 -1.57 10.49
C LEU A 18 -11.33 -1.50 9.67
N LYS A 19 -12.30 -2.38 9.94
CA LYS A 19 -13.59 -2.36 9.26
C LYS A 19 -14.33 -1.04 9.50
N GLN A 20 -14.38 -0.58 10.75
CA GLN A 20 -15.01 0.71 11.10
C GLN A 20 -14.30 1.88 10.43
N PHE A 21 -12.97 1.85 10.35
CA PHE A 21 -12.20 2.87 9.66
C PHE A 21 -12.52 2.91 8.15
N LEU A 22 -12.62 1.74 7.50
CA LEU A 22 -12.94 1.65 6.07
C LEU A 22 -14.39 2.04 5.74
N GLU A 23 -15.31 2.00 6.71
CA GLU A 23 -16.70 2.43 6.56
C GLU A 23 -16.86 3.97 6.55
N ILE A 24 -15.80 4.73 6.87
CA ILE A 24 -15.82 6.19 6.82
C ILE A 24 -15.96 6.63 5.35
N SER A 25 -17.05 7.33 5.01
CA SER A 25 -17.41 7.76 3.63
C SER A 25 -16.32 8.54 2.86
N LYS A 26 -15.28 9.04 3.53
CA LYS A 26 -14.16 9.78 2.92
C LYS A 26 -12.98 8.88 2.55
N ILE A 27 -13.02 7.61 2.91
CA ILE A 27 -11.96 6.64 2.64
C ILE A 27 -12.24 5.94 1.32
N ASN A 28 -11.28 6.08 0.39
CA ASN A 28 -11.30 5.38 -0.88
C ASN A 28 -10.24 4.27 -0.86
N CYS A 29 -10.64 3.07 -1.26
CA CYS A 29 -9.74 1.94 -1.41
C CYS A 29 -9.38 1.76 -2.89
N PHE A 30 -8.12 1.97 -3.23
CA PHE A 30 -7.59 1.74 -4.57
C PHE A 30 -7.06 0.30 -4.68
N ALA A 31 -7.55 -0.43 -5.67
CA ALA A 31 -7.06 -1.76 -5.96
C ALA A 31 -5.71 -1.67 -6.71
N ILE A 32 -4.84 -2.65 -6.48
CA ILE A 32 -3.62 -2.82 -7.28
C ILE A 32 -3.99 -3.64 -8.50
N ASP A 33 -3.72 -3.10 -9.69
CA ASP A 33 -3.97 -3.74 -10.97
C ASP A 33 -2.70 -3.75 -11.85
N CYS A 34 -2.87 -4.14 -13.12
CA CYS A 34 -1.77 -4.20 -14.08
C CYS A 34 -1.16 -2.81 -14.34
N ASP A 35 -1.98 -1.77 -14.33
CA ASP A 35 -1.51 -0.40 -14.51
C ASP A 35 -0.68 0.02 -13.29
N THR A 36 -1.12 -0.29 -12.07
CA THR A 36 -0.32 -0.06 -10.85
C THR A 36 1.04 -0.75 -10.93
N ALA A 37 1.10 -1.97 -11.48
CA ALA A 37 2.35 -2.71 -11.65
C ALA A 37 3.32 -2.02 -12.63
N GLU A 38 2.80 -1.39 -13.70
CA GLU A 38 3.61 -0.59 -14.60
C GLU A 38 4.23 0.61 -13.87
N TYR A 39 3.43 1.38 -13.12
CA TYR A 39 3.92 2.48 -12.31
C TYR A 39 4.95 2.02 -11.27
N CYS A 40 4.73 0.86 -10.63
CA CYS A 40 5.65 0.26 -9.66
C CYS A 40 7.02 -0.03 -10.31
N SER A 41 7.04 -0.59 -11.52
CA SER A 41 8.29 -0.86 -12.24
C SER A 41 9.06 0.43 -12.58
N ARG A 42 8.35 1.51 -12.93
CA ARG A 42 8.94 2.82 -13.21
C ARG A 42 9.56 3.45 -11.95
N VAL A 43 8.84 3.41 -10.83
CA VAL A 43 9.34 3.88 -9.52
C VAL A 43 10.58 3.08 -9.10
N TYR A 44 10.52 1.75 -9.18
CA TYR A 44 11.65 0.87 -8.89
C TYR A 44 12.89 1.24 -9.70
N TYR A 45 12.73 1.37 -11.02
CA TYR A 45 13.83 1.69 -11.93
C TYR A 45 14.46 3.05 -11.59
N TYR A 46 13.64 4.08 -11.35
CA TYR A 46 14.09 5.41 -11.00
C TYR A 46 14.88 5.42 -9.68
N LEU A 47 14.33 4.81 -8.62
CA LEU A 47 14.96 4.76 -7.31
C LEU A 47 16.26 3.97 -7.31
N ARG A 48 16.30 2.85 -8.05
CA ARG A 48 17.52 2.05 -8.21
C ARG A 48 18.60 2.84 -8.92
N LYS A 49 18.26 3.59 -9.98
CA LYS A 49 19.21 4.44 -10.70
C LYS A 49 19.79 5.54 -9.82
N ASN A 50 19.00 6.07 -8.89
CA ASN A 50 19.40 7.16 -7.99
C ASN A 50 19.96 6.68 -6.64
N GLY A 51 20.11 5.37 -6.43
CA GLY A 51 20.70 4.82 -5.20
C GLY A 51 19.82 4.90 -3.96
N ASN A 52 18.50 5.06 -4.10
CA ASN A 52 17.55 5.27 -3.00
C ASN A 52 16.47 4.17 -2.95
N PRO A 53 16.79 2.91 -2.64
CA PRO A 53 15.79 1.86 -2.55
C PRO A 53 14.84 2.11 -1.36
N ILE A 54 13.54 1.90 -1.59
CA ILE A 54 12.49 1.91 -0.55
C ILE A 54 11.93 0.51 -0.35
N ALA A 55 11.19 0.30 0.75
CA ALA A 55 10.54 -0.98 1.01
C ALA A 55 9.48 -1.29 -0.06
N THR A 56 9.23 -2.58 -0.31
CA THR A 56 8.26 -3.03 -1.33
C THR A 56 6.86 -2.45 -1.11
N ASN A 57 6.41 -2.32 0.14
CA ASN A 57 5.10 -1.71 0.43
C ASN A 57 5.04 -0.23 0.04
N ASP A 58 6.09 0.54 0.35
CA ASP A 58 6.19 1.96 -0.01
C ASP A 58 6.21 2.13 -1.53
N MET A 59 6.81 1.18 -2.24
CA MET A 59 6.81 1.14 -3.70
C MET A 59 5.42 1.02 -4.29
N TRP A 60 4.60 0.11 -3.75
CA TRP A 60 3.20 -0.04 -4.19
C TRP A 60 2.35 1.18 -3.82
N ILE A 61 2.58 1.80 -2.66
CA ILE A 61 1.91 3.03 -2.25
C ILE A 61 2.26 4.17 -3.21
N ALA A 62 3.56 4.36 -3.51
CA ALA A 62 4.01 5.38 -4.45
C ALA A 62 3.46 5.15 -5.88
N ALA A 63 3.46 3.90 -6.35
CA ALA A 63 2.89 3.52 -7.64
C ALA A 63 1.40 3.84 -7.74
N THR A 64 0.64 3.47 -6.70
CA THR A 64 -0.80 3.74 -6.61
C THR A 64 -1.06 5.26 -6.60
N ALA A 65 -0.29 6.02 -5.82
CA ALA A 65 -0.42 7.47 -5.79
C ALA A 65 -0.15 8.11 -7.16
N LEU A 66 0.85 7.62 -7.90
CA LEU A 66 1.15 8.10 -9.24
C LEU A 66 0.06 7.73 -10.27
N GLN A 67 -0.45 6.51 -10.24
CA GLN A 67 -1.53 6.07 -11.13
C GLN A 67 -2.79 6.94 -10.99
N TYR A 68 -3.17 7.26 -9.75
CA TYR A 68 -4.37 8.03 -9.45
C TYR A 68 -4.15 9.55 -9.32
N ASN A 69 -2.95 10.05 -9.67
CA ASN A 69 -2.58 11.47 -9.57
C ASN A 69 -2.79 12.08 -8.17
N LEU A 70 -2.35 11.35 -7.14
CA LEU A 70 -2.43 11.74 -5.72
C LEU A 70 -1.08 12.23 -5.14
N ALA A 71 -0.06 12.37 -5.98
CA ALA A 71 1.31 12.71 -5.62
C ALA A 71 1.61 14.21 -5.76
#